data_AF-A0A6I3WSS9-F1
#
_entry.id   AF-A0A6I3WSS9-F1
#
_cell.length_a   1.000
_cell.length_b   1.000
_cell.length_c   1.000
_cell.angle_alpha   90.00
_cell.angle_beta   90.00
_cell.angle_gamma   90.00
#
_symmetry.space_group_name_H-M   'P 1'
#
loop_
_entity.id
_entity.type
_entity.pdbx_description
1 polymer ?
#
loop_
_entity_poly.entity_id
_entity_poly.type
_entity_poly.pdbx_seq_one_letter_code
_entity_poly.pdbx_strand_id
1 'polypeptide(L)'
;MLDFTDKNFLIDPYPALAEARGIGKPFWHEATGMFLAARHSDANAVLRNKTLGRIFTPKTPETDWHDFNYLHSDSILDSEPPKHTRLKSLVSKAFNPRTITAL
;
A
#
# COMPACT_ATOMS: atom_id res chain seq x y z
N MET A 1 -19.89 -6.28 4.99
CA MET A 1 -18.41 -6.32 5.06
C MET A 1 -17.90 -5.84 3.71
N LEU A 2 -16.78 -5.11 3.64
CA LEU A 2 -16.35 -4.44 2.40
C LEU A 2 -16.07 -5.45 1.29
N ASP A 3 -16.74 -5.33 0.14
CA ASP A 3 -16.43 -6.12 -1.05
C ASP A 3 -15.76 -5.22 -2.08
N PHE A 4 -14.47 -5.43 -2.31
CA PHE A 4 -13.67 -4.65 -3.25
C PHE A 4 -13.86 -5.06 -4.71
N THR A 5 -14.68 -6.09 -4.97
CA THR A 5 -15.04 -6.55 -6.32
C THR A 5 -16.45 -6.14 -6.73
N ASP A 6 -17.26 -5.63 -5.79
CA ASP A 6 -18.59 -5.09 -6.09
C ASP A 6 -18.49 -3.85 -6.97
N LYS A 7 -19.20 -3.86 -8.10
CA LYS A 7 -19.25 -2.73 -9.04
C LYS A 7 -19.78 -1.46 -8.38
N ASN A 8 -20.76 -1.58 -7.48
CA ASN A 8 -21.30 -0.41 -6.78
C ASN A 8 -20.27 0.22 -5.85
N PHE A 9 -19.47 -0.61 -5.17
CA PHE A 9 -18.34 -0.14 -4.36
C PHE A 9 -17.27 0.53 -5.23
N LEU A 10 -16.97 -0.02 -6.41
CA LEU A 10 -15.99 0.58 -7.34
C LEU A 10 -16.46 1.93 -7.89
N ILE A 11 -17.77 2.13 -8.05
CA ILE A 11 -18.36 3.40 -8.52
C ILE A 11 -18.39 4.43 -7.40
N ASP A 12 -18.89 4.05 -6.23
CA ASP A 12 -18.97 4.91 -5.05
C ASP A 12 -18.62 4.14 -3.77
N PRO A 13 -17.34 4.16 -3.36
CA PRO A 13 -16.90 3.46 -2.16
C PRO A 13 -17.24 4.22 -0.88
N TYR A 14 -17.60 5.51 -0.96
CA TYR A 14 -17.63 6.40 0.20
C TYR A 14 -18.69 6.01 1.25
N PRO A 15 -19.91 5.56 0.88
CA PRO A 15 -20.89 5.06 1.83
C PRO A 15 -20.36 3.88 2.65
N ALA A 16 -19.83 2.86 1.97
CA ALA A 16 -19.29 1.67 2.63
C ALA A 16 -18.05 1.99 3.49
N LEU A 17 -17.18 2.90 3.02
CA LEU A 17 -16.05 3.39 3.80
C LEU A 17 -16.51 4.23 5.01
N ALA A 18 -17.65 4.93 4.93
CA ALA A 18 -18.21 5.66 6.06
C ALA A 18 -18.70 4.72 7.16
N GLU A 19 -19.40 3.63 6.78
CA GLU A 19 -19.78 2.57 7.70
C GLU A 19 -18.55 1.94 8.37
N ALA A 20 -17.50 1.64 7.59
CA ALA A 20 -16.25 1.10 8.10
C ALA A 20 -15.57 2.05 9.11
N ARG A 21 -15.60 3.37 8.87
CA ARG A 21 -15.12 4.37 9.85
C ARG A 21 -15.98 4.43 11.12
N GLY A 22 -17.27 4.09 11.02
CA GLY A 22 -18.21 4.01 12.14
C GLY A 22 -17.81 2.98 13.19
N ILE A 23 -17.10 1.90 12.81
CA ILE A 23 -16.62 0.83 13.71
C ILE A 23 -15.72 1.36 14.84
N GLY A 24 -14.99 2.45 14.58
CA GLY A 24 -14.25 3.13 15.64
C GLY A 24 -12.78 2.75 15.81
N LYS A 25 -12.35 1.66 15.19
CA LYS A 25 -11.02 1.06 15.34
C LYS A 25 -10.68 0.18 14.13
N PRO A 26 -9.41 -0.21 13.93
CA PRO A 26 -9.07 -1.23 12.94
C PRO A 26 -9.82 -2.53 13.19
N PHE A 27 -10.27 -3.17 12.12
CA PHE A 27 -11.05 -4.41 12.20
C PHE A 27 -10.50 -5.46 11.23
N TRP A 28 -10.62 -6.73 11.61
CA TRP A 28 -10.22 -7.85 10.76
C TRP A 28 -11.16 -7.96 9.56
N HIS A 29 -10.57 -8.14 8.39
CA HIS A 29 -11.29 -8.30 7.14
C HIS A 29 -10.90 -9.62 6.48
N GLU A 30 -11.80 -10.60 6.57
CA GLU A 30 -11.54 -11.99 6.17
C GLU A 30 -11.13 -12.09 4.70
N ALA A 31 -11.82 -11.37 3.80
CA ALA A 31 -11.56 -11.47 2.36
C ALA A 31 -10.15 -11.01 1.96
N THR A 32 -9.54 -10.08 2.73
CA THR A 32 -8.16 -9.67 2.51
C THR A 32 -7.17 -10.37 3.45
N GLY A 33 -7.63 -11.09 4.48
CA GLY A 33 -6.78 -11.64 5.52
C GLY A 33 -5.97 -10.58 6.27
N MET A 34 -6.55 -9.39 6.49
CA MET A 34 -5.83 -8.23 7.04
C MET A 34 -6.71 -7.39 7.95
N PHE A 35 -6.08 -6.63 8.85
CA PHE A 35 -6.74 -5.53 9.54
C PHE A 35 -6.88 -4.32 8.61
N LEU A 36 -8.09 -3.74 8.55
CA LEU A 36 -8.36 -2.51 7.82
C LEU A 36 -8.42 -1.32 8.77
N ALA A 37 -7.63 -0.28 8.49
CA ALA A 37 -7.57 0.96 9.25
C ALA A 37 -8.37 2.08 8.54
N ALA A 38 -9.69 2.09 8.70
CA ALA A 38 -10.57 2.96 7.92
C ALA A 38 -10.52 4.45 8.32
N ARG A 39 -10.13 4.76 9.56
CA ARG A 39 -10.03 6.14 10.06
C ARG A 39 -8.67 6.76 9.72
N HIS A 40 -8.66 8.07 9.50
CA HIS A 40 -7.45 8.83 9.22
C HIS A 40 -6.37 8.65 10.30
N SER A 41 -6.73 8.70 11.59
CA SER A 41 -5.80 8.49 12.70
C SER A 41 -5.09 7.13 12.61
N ASP A 42 -5.86 6.09 12.31
CA ASP A 42 -5.39 4.71 12.30
C ASP A 42 -4.54 4.46 11.06
N ALA A 43 -4.99 4.91 9.89
CA ALA A 43 -4.21 4.84 8.65
C ALA A 43 -2.87 5.60 8.77
N ASN A 44 -2.89 6.80 9.36
CA ASN A 44 -1.67 7.58 9.60
C ASN A 44 -0.74 6.89 10.60
N ALA A 45 -1.27 6.24 11.64
CA ALA A 45 -0.47 5.45 12.58
C ALA A 45 0.18 4.24 11.90
N VAL A 46 -0.56 3.53 11.05
CA VAL A 46 -0.04 2.39 10.25
C VAL A 46 1.11 2.85 9.35
N LEU A 47 0.92 3.92 8.57
CA LEU A 47 1.93 4.41 7.62
C LEU A 47 3.21 4.96 8.27
N ARG A 48 3.16 5.33 9.55
CA ARG A 48 4.31 5.87 10.30
C ARG A 48 5.02 4.82 11.15
N ASN A 49 4.37 3.70 11.44
CA ASN A 49 4.95 2.67 12.27
C ASN A 49 5.97 1.85 11.48
N LYS A 50 7.26 2.02 11.83
CA LYS A 50 8.38 1.35 11.17
C LYS A 50 8.43 -0.17 11.38
N THR A 51 7.65 -0.71 12.32
CA THR A 51 7.56 -2.16 12.53
C THR A 51 6.57 -2.82 11.59
N LEU A 52 5.74 -2.04 10.89
CA LEU A 52 4.84 -2.53 9.86
C LEU A 52 5.52 -2.36 8.50
N GLY A 53 5.62 -3.47 7.76
CA GLY A 53 6.27 -3.50 6.46
C GLY A 53 5.31 -3.72 5.30
N ARG A 54 5.87 -3.91 4.11
CA ARG A 54 5.15 -4.23 2.88
C ARG A 54 4.60 -5.66 2.90
N ILE A 55 3.49 -5.83 2.17
CA ILE A 55 2.70 -7.06 2.11
C ILE A 55 2.88 -7.81 0.79
N PHE A 56 3.91 -7.48 0.01
CA PHE A 56 4.16 -8.13 -1.27
C PHE A 56 4.56 -9.60 -1.07
N THR A 57 3.84 -10.48 -1.75
CA THR A 57 4.13 -11.91 -1.82
C THR A 57 4.32 -12.28 -3.29
N PRO A 58 5.44 -12.94 -3.67
CA PRO A 58 5.64 -13.42 -5.03
C PRO A 58 4.50 -14.32 -5.47
N LYS A 59 4.03 -14.13 -6.70
CA LYS A 59 2.97 -14.95 -7.29
C LYS A 59 3.52 -16.29 -7.75
N THR A 60 2.66 -17.31 -7.73
CA THR A 60 3.00 -18.68 -8.13
C THR A 60 2.06 -19.18 -9.25
N PRO A 61 2.52 -20.08 -10.14
CA PRO A 61 3.88 -20.62 -10.23
C PRO A 61 4.89 -19.62 -10.81
N GLU A 62 6.17 -19.73 -10.43
CA GLU A 62 7.22 -18.80 -10.87
C GLU A 62 7.38 -18.77 -12.41
N THR A 63 7.11 -19.89 -13.08
CA THR A 63 7.17 -19.99 -14.54
C THR A 63 6.29 -18.98 -15.27
N ASP A 64 5.15 -18.62 -14.66
CA ASP A 64 4.15 -17.75 -15.26
C ASP A 64 4.32 -16.30 -14.80
N TRP A 65 4.96 -16.10 -13.65
CA TRP A 65 5.05 -14.81 -12.97
C TRP A 65 6.47 -14.26 -12.84
N HIS A 66 7.48 -14.91 -13.43
CA HIS A 66 8.89 -14.53 -13.31
C HIS A 66 9.11 -13.03 -13.52
N ASP A 67 8.70 -12.48 -14.66
CA ASP A 67 8.97 -11.08 -14.98
C ASP A 67 8.23 -10.11 -14.03
N PHE A 68 7.01 -10.48 -13.61
CA PHE A 68 6.24 -9.71 -12.64
C PHE A 68 6.93 -9.71 -11.28
N ASN A 69 7.29 -10.89 -10.77
CA ASN A 69 7.96 -11.04 -9.48
C ASN A 69 9.32 -10.35 -9.49
N TYR A 70 10.08 -10.49 -10.57
CA TYR A 70 11.37 -9.83 -10.78
C TYR A 70 11.23 -8.30 -10.71
N LEU A 71 10.27 -7.72 -11.44
CA LEU A 71 10.02 -6.28 -11.43
C LEU A 71 9.70 -5.74 -10.02
N HIS A 72 8.90 -6.48 -9.24
CA HIS A 72 8.52 -6.08 -7.89
C HIS A 72 9.63 -6.31 -6.87
N SER A 73 10.52 -7.29 -7.10
CA SER A 73 11.61 -7.61 -6.17
C SER A 73 12.55 -6.42 -5.91
N ASP A 74 12.71 -5.54 -6.91
CA ASP A 74 13.56 -4.33 -6.85
C ASP A 74 12.77 -3.01 -6.80
N SER A 75 11.44 -3.08 -6.68
CA SER A 75 10.58 -1.90 -6.52
C SER A 75 10.90 -1.14 -5.23
N ILE A 76 11.03 0.18 -5.33
CA ILE A 76 11.17 1.06 -4.14
C ILE A 76 9.92 1.01 -3.26
N LEU A 77 8.74 0.78 -3.86
CA LEU A 77 7.46 0.74 -3.13
C LEU A 77 7.31 -0.55 -2.32
N ASP A 78 7.99 -1.63 -2.73
CA ASP A 78 7.91 -2.97 -2.13
C ASP A 78 9.18 -3.35 -1.35
N SER A 79 10.09 -2.39 -1.13
CA SER A 79 11.34 -2.59 -0.40
C SER A 79 11.24 -2.11 1.05
N GLU A 80 11.99 -2.77 1.94
CA GLU A 80 12.24 -2.33 3.31
C GLU A 80 13.66 -1.78 3.49
N PRO A 81 13.96 -1.03 4.58
CA PRO A 81 15.32 -0.71 4.96
C PRO A 81 16.19 -1.99 5.09
N PRO A 82 17.48 -1.96 4.69
CA PRO A 82 18.24 -0.78 4.24
C PRO A 82 18.04 -0.44 2.76
N LYS A 83 17.46 -1.34 1.94
CA LYS A 83 17.29 -1.18 0.48
C LYS A 83 16.43 0.02 0.14
N HIS A 84 15.26 0.15 0.77
CA HIS A 84 14.36 1.28 0.58
C HIS A 84 15.05 2.61 0.92
N THR A 85 15.78 2.68 2.05
CA THR A 85 16.51 3.89 2.46
C THR A 85 17.52 4.33 1.40
N ARG A 86 18.26 3.38 0.83
CA ARG A 86 19.22 3.64 -0.26
C ARG A 86 18.52 4.15 -1.52
N LEU A 87 17.48 3.44 -1.99
CA LEU A 87 16.75 3.80 -3.20
C LEU A 87 16.08 5.17 -3.09
N LYS A 88 15.40 5.44 -1.96
CA LYS A 88 14.76 6.73 -1.69
C LYS A 88 15.76 7.89 -1.75
N SER A 89 16.96 7.71 -1.20
CA SER A 89 18.01 8.73 -1.26
C SER A 89 18.42 9.09 -2.69
N LEU A 90 18.48 8.10 -3.59
CA LEU A 90 18.79 8.33 -5.01
C LEU A 90 17.63 9.03 -5.73
N VAL A 91 16.40 8.57 -5.55
CA VAL A 91 15.19 9.14 -6.17
C VAL A 91 15.00 10.60 -5.75
N SER A 92 15.15 10.91 -4.45
CA SER A 92 14.99 12.28 -3.94
C SER A 92 15.98 13.29 -4.53
N LYS A 93 17.13 12.85 -5.07
CA LYS A 93 18.06 13.76 -5.78
C LYS A 93 17.49 14.22 -7.12
N ALA A 94 16.78 13.35 -7.82
CA ALA A 94 16.16 13.67 -9.10
C ALA A 94 14.83 14.44 -8.93
N PHE A 95 13.99 14.01 -7.99
CA PHE A 95 12.65 14.58 -7.76
C PHE A 95 12.63 15.60 -6.61
N ASN A 96 13.49 16.61 -6.69
CA ASN A 96 13.53 17.69 -5.70
C ASN A 96 12.79 18.95 -6.21
N PRO A 97 12.36 19.87 -5.31
CA PRO A 97 11.60 21.05 -5.72
C PRO A 97 12.28 21.91 -6.79
N ARG A 98 13.61 22.05 -6.74
CA ARG A 98 14.36 22.83 -7.74
C ARG A 98 14.28 22.18 -9.12
N THR A 99 14.45 20.86 -9.22
CA THR A 99 14.33 20.14 -10.50
C THR A 99 12.91 20.22 -11.04
N ILE A 100 11.89 19.98 -10.19
CA ILE A 100 10.48 19.98 -10.61
C ILE A 100 10.05 21.37 -11.10
N THR A 101 10.46 22.44 -10.41
CA THR A 101 10.10 23.82 -10.80
C THR A 101 10.76 24.27 -12.10
N ALA A 102 11.79 23.55 -12.56
CA ALA A 102 12.51 23.85 -13.80
C ALA A 102 11.97 23.11 -15.03
N LEU A 103 10.95 22.25 -14.87
CA LEU A 103 10.22 21.55 -15.94
C LEU A 103 8.99 22.36 -16.37
#